data_AF-A0A7K4H969-F1
#
_entry.id   AF-A0A7K4H969-F1
#
_cell.length_a   1.000
_cell.length_b   1.000
_cell.length_c   1.000
_cell.angle_alpha   90.00
_cell.angle_beta   90.00
_cell.angle_gamma   90.00
#
_symmetry.space_group_name_H-M   'P 1'
#
loop_
_entity.id
_entity.type
_entity.pdbx_description
1 polymer ?
#
loop_
_entity_poly.entity_id
_entity_poly.type
_entity_poly.pdbx_seq_one_letter_code
_entity_poly.pdbx_strand_id
1 'polypeptide(L)'
;KWAGNVELYKPFENVIDEYYMQWKQAERITTVAEFFDILGIFQQILNLAINVIEGHLSQKKKENIYMKIDQMFKHYSDLEIVKKNPELSKITFERKVGFNIINIDPMNCDMFIVEKQILGLIRRIVEIVKTEEGYFPSLKYFIEENIFDYLMSNFSLLNDLNLFTFLLKLFLIK
;
A
#
# COMPACT_ATOMS: atom_id res chain seq x y z
N LYS A 1 -19.36 41.98 14.66
CA LYS A 1 -18.17 41.84 15.53
C LYS A 1 -18.65 41.21 16.82
N TRP A 2 -18.17 40.01 17.14
CA TRP A 2 -18.57 39.29 18.35
C TRP A 2 -18.03 40.06 19.58
N ALA A 3 -18.91 40.39 20.54
CA ALA A 3 -18.58 41.15 21.75
C ALA A 3 -18.50 40.22 22.98
N GLY A 4 -18.04 38.99 22.78
CA GLY A 4 -17.88 38.03 23.86
C GLY A 4 -16.68 38.41 24.73
N ASN A 5 -16.92 38.59 26.04
CA ASN A 5 -15.86 38.82 27.00
C ASN A 5 -15.03 37.52 27.18
N VAL A 6 -13.96 37.40 26.39
CA VAL A 6 -13.03 36.27 26.42
C VAL A 6 -12.13 36.25 27.66
N GLU A 7 -12.14 37.30 28.50
CA GLU A 7 -11.34 37.32 29.74
C GLU A 7 -11.75 36.24 30.73
N LEU A 8 -13.01 35.78 30.68
CA LEU A 8 -13.50 34.69 31.52
C LEU A 8 -12.80 33.35 31.22
N TYR A 9 -12.22 33.21 30.02
CA TYR A 9 -11.58 31.98 29.55
C TYR A 9 -10.05 32.05 29.56
N LYS A 10 -9.44 33.24 29.79
CA LYS A 10 -7.98 33.42 29.95
C LYS A 10 -7.33 32.40 30.92
N PRO A 11 -7.93 32.06 32.08
CA PRO A 11 -7.33 31.07 32.98
C PRO A 11 -7.23 29.65 32.39
N PHE A 12 -8.04 29.34 31.37
CA PHE A 12 -8.08 28.03 30.72
C PHE A 12 -7.28 27.98 29.41
N GLU A 13 -6.66 29.08 28.98
CA GLU A 13 -5.90 29.18 27.72
C GLU A 13 -4.82 28.07 27.63
N ASN A 14 -4.02 27.92 28.69
CA ASN A 14 -3.01 26.87 28.77
C ASN A 14 -3.60 25.45 28.72
N VAL A 15 -4.79 25.25 29.31
CA VAL A 15 -5.47 23.95 29.32
C VAL A 15 -6.04 23.64 27.93
N ILE A 16 -6.60 24.64 27.25
CA ILE A 16 -7.10 24.52 25.88
C ILE A 16 -5.95 24.23 24.92
N ASP A 17 -4.82 24.92 25.04
CA ASP A 17 -3.62 24.69 24.24
C ASP A 17 -3.04 23.30 24.49
N GLU A 18 -3.01 22.84 25.75
CA GLU A 18 -2.58 21.49 26.10
C GLU A 18 -3.49 20.43 25.45
N TYR A 19 -4.81 20.55 25.59
CA TYR A 19 -5.75 19.64 24.93
C TYR A 19 -5.64 19.68 23.41
N TYR A 20 -5.44 20.85 22.83
CA TYR A 20 -5.24 21.00 21.38
C TYR A 20 -3.95 20.31 20.93
N MET A 21 -2.85 20.45 21.67
CA MET A 21 -1.60 19.74 21.39
C MET A 21 -1.75 18.23 21.53
N GLN A 22 -2.41 17.76 22.58
CA GLN A 22 -2.69 16.33 22.79
C GLN A 22 -3.57 15.77 21.68
N TRP A 23 -4.60 16.51 21.25
CA TRP A 23 -5.48 16.11 20.16
C TRP A 23 -4.72 16.02 18.83
N LYS A 24 -3.89 17.02 18.51
CA LYS A 24 -3.05 17.02 17.31
C LYS A 24 -2.00 15.89 17.32
N GLN A 25 -1.45 15.56 18.49
CA GLN A 25 -0.56 14.42 18.65
C GLN A 25 -1.30 13.10 18.44
N ALA A 26 -2.49 12.96 19.04
CA ALA A 26 -3.33 11.79 18.89
C ALA A 26 -3.76 11.59 17.43
N GLU A 27 -4.19 12.65 16.74
CA GLU A 27 -4.54 12.63 15.32
C GLU A 27 -3.36 12.12 14.48
N ARG A 28 -2.16 12.69 14.67
CA ARG A 28 -0.94 12.24 13.97
C ARG A 28 -0.62 10.77 14.25
N ILE A 29 -0.72 10.32 15.50
CA ILE A 29 -0.46 8.93 15.87
C ILE A 29 -1.46 7.98 15.21
N THR A 30 -2.74 8.35 15.19
CA THR A 30 -3.81 7.58 14.53
C THR A 30 -3.53 7.45 13.03
N THR A 31 -3.21 8.54 12.33
CA THR A 31 -2.90 8.50 10.90
C THR A 31 -1.67 7.64 10.57
N VAL A 32 -0.65 7.65 11.44
CA VAL A 32 0.54 6.81 11.25
C VAL A 32 0.24 5.33 11.47
N ALA A 33 -0.56 4.99 12.49
CA ALA A 33 -0.98 3.62 12.75
C ALA A 33 -1.80 3.05 11.59
N GLU A 34 -2.78 3.82 11.11
CA GLU A 34 -3.57 3.47 9.92
C GLU A 34 -2.67 3.22 8.70
N PHE A 35 -1.65 4.06 8.51
CA PHE A 35 -0.73 3.85 7.39
C PHE A 35 0.17 2.61 7.54
N PHE A 36 0.58 2.25 8.77
CA PHE A 36 1.25 0.97 9.00
C PHE A 36 0.36 -0.22 8.66
N ASP A 37 -0.92 -0.17 9.04
CA ASP A 37 -1.89 -1.22 8.71
C ASP A 37 -2.04 -1.37 7.18
N ILE A 38 -2.08 -0.23 6.46
CA ILE A 38 -2.11 -0.21 4.99
C ILE A 38 -0.87 -0.86 4.38
N LEU A 39 0.33 -0.51 4.88
CA LEU A 39 1.58 -1.13 4.41
C LEU A 39 1.56 -2.65 4.64
N GLY A 40 1.03 -3.09 5.78
CA GLY A 40 0.84 -4.52 6.07
C GLY A 40 -0.09 -5.20 5.06
N ILE A 41 -1.21 -4.56 4.73
CA ILE A 41 -2.15 -5.08 3.73
C ILE A 41 -1.49 -5.18 2.34
N PHE A 42 -0.81 -4.13 1.92
CA PHE A 42 -0.12 -4.13 0.62
C PHE A 42 1.00 -5.18 0.56
N GLN A 43 1.76 -5.34 1.65
CA GLN A 43 2.79 -6.36 1.73
C GLN A 43 2.17 -7.75 1.58
N GLN A 44 1.05 -8.01 2.24
CA GLN A 44 0.38 -9.29 2.13
C GLN A 44 -0.19 -9.54 0.73
N ILE A 45 -0.76 -8.53 0.07
CA ILE A 45 -1.21 -8.65 -1.32
C ILE A 45 -0.04 -9.00 -2.25
N LEU A 46 1.12 -8.36 -2.06
CA LEU A 46 2.34 -8.67 -2.80
C LEU A 46 2.84 -10.09 -2.53
N ASN A 47 2.77 -10.55 -1.27
CA ASN A 47 3.12 -11.93 -0.90
C ASN A 47 2.19 -12.94 -1.59
N LEU A 48 0.88 -12.71 -1.59
CA LEU A 48 -0.07 -13.58 -2.29
C LEU A 48 0.17 -13.61 -3.80
N ALA A 49 0.53 -12.47 -4.40
CA ALA A 49 0.93 -12.43 -5.81
C ALA A 49 2.20 -13.26 -6.08
N ILE A 50 3.17 -13.26 -5.16
CA ILE A 50 4.36 -14.14 -5.25
C ILE A 50 3.97 -15.61 -5.09
N ASN A 51 3.06 -15.94 -4.18
CA ASN A 51 2.58 -17.32 -4.03
C ASN A 51 1.88 -17.81 -5.29
N VAL A 52 1.12 -16.96 -5.98
CA VAL A 52 0.54 -17.30 -7.29
C VAL A 52 1.65 -17.66 -8.28
N ILE A 53 2.69 -16.83 -8.34
CA ILE A 53 3.82 -17.05 -9.25
C ILE A 53 4.54 -18.36 -8.90
N GLU A 54 4.82 -18.60 -7.63
CA GLU A 54 5.62 -19.75 -7.19
C GLU A 54 4.84 -21.07 -7.12
N GLY A 55 3.57 -21.03 -6.72
CA GLY A 55 2.74 -22.22 -6.52
C GLY A 55 2.17 -22.80 -7.82
N HIS A 56 1.86 -21.95 -8.80
CA HIS A 56 0.99 -22.36 -9.91
C HIS A 56 1.62 -22.26 -11.30
N LEU A 57 2.63 -21.40 -11.49
CA LEU A 57 3.16 -21.13 -12.81
C LEU A 57 4.31 -22.09 -13.18
N SER A 58 4.39 -22.44 -14.47
CA SER A 58 5.55 -23.19 -15.00
C SER A 58 6.85 -22.38 -14.85
N GLN A 59 8.00 -23.06 -14.71
CA GLN A 59 9.30 -22.41 -14.54
C GLN A 59 9.61 -21.36 -15.62
N LYS A 60 9.24 -21.64 -16.87
CA LYS A 60 9.42 -20.69 -17.99
C LYS A 60 8.61 -19.40 -17.79
N LYS A 61 7.35 -19.53 -17.38
CA LYS A 61 6.48 -18.35 -17.12
C LYS A 61 6.95 -17.58 -15.88
N LYS A 62 7.37 -18.27 -14.81
CA LYS A 62 7.97 -17.63 -13.63
C LYS A 62 9.16 -16.76 -14.01
N GLU A 63 10.10 -17.30 -14.78
CA GLU A 63 11.29 -16.57 -15.22
C GLU A 63 10.94 -15.33 -16.06
N ASN A 64 9.98 -15.45 -16.99
CA ASN A 64 9.49 -14.32 -17.76
C ASN A 64 8.89 -13.22 -16.86
N ILE A 65 8.08 -13.61 -15.88
CA ILE A 65 7.45 -12.68 -14.94
C ILE A 65 8.52 -11.98 -14.09
N TYR A 66 9.48 -12.74 -13.54
CA TYR A 66 10.57 -12.15 -12.76
C TYR A 66 11.46 -11.22 -13.57
N MET A 67 11.76 -11.56 -14.82
CA MET A 67 12.48 -10.65 -15.71
C MET A 67 11.72 -9.33 -15.93
N LYS A 68 10.38 -9.38 -16.09
CA LYS A 68 9.56 -8.17 -16.23
C LYS A 68 9.50 -7.36 -14.93
N ILE A 69 9.42 -8.02 -13.77
CA ILE A 69 9.46 -7.35 -12.47
C ILE A 69 10.82 -6.69 -12.24
N ASP A 70 11.93 -7.37 -12.55
CA ASP A 70 13.28 -6.79 -12.44
C ASP A 70 13.44 -5.56 -13.33
N GLN A 71 12.95 -5.61 -14.57
CA GLN A 71 12.95 -4.46 -15.48
C GLN A 71 12.10 -3.31 -14.95
N MET A 72 10.92 -3.61 -14.40
CA MET A 72 10.06 -2.62 -13.76
C MET A 72 10.77 -1.93 -12.60
N PHE A 73 11.47 -2.68 -11.74
CA PHE A 73 12.20 -2.13 -10.59
C PHE A 73 13.41 -1.30 -11.00
N LYS A 74 14.16 -1.70 -12.03
CA LYS A 74 15.23 -0.87 -12.60
C LYS A 74 14.71 0.50 -13.03
N HIS A 75 13.58 0.53 -13.74
CA HIS A 75 12.95 1.79 -14.14
C HIS A 75 12.37 2.57 -12.97
N TYR A 76 11.83 1.87 -11.97
CA TYR A 76 11.26 2.47 -10.78
C TYR A 76 12.28 3.30 -10.01
N SER A 77 13.47 2.76 -9.76
CA SER A 77 14.55 3.44 -9.03
C SER A 77 15.02 4.74 -9.72
N ASP A 78 14.84 4.85 -11.04
CA ASP A 78 15.25 6.02 -11.81
C ASP A 78 14.22 7.16 -11.83
N LEU A 79 12.98 6.91 -11.39
CA LEU A 79 11.90 7.89 -11.42
C LEU A 79 12.22 9.09 -10.53
N GLU A 80 11.91 10.29 -11.03
CA GLU A 80 12.11 11.55 -10.29
C GLU A 80 11.35 11.56 -8.95
N ILE A 81 10.16 10.94 -8.92
CA ILE A 81 9.36 10.83 -7.68
C ILE A 81 10.07 9.99 -6.61
N VAL A 82 10.80 8.95 -6.99
CA VAL A 82 11.58 8.11 -6.05
C VAL A 82 12.79 8.89 -5.55
N LYS A 83 13.46 9.63 -6.44
CA LYS A 83 14.58 10.51 -6.05
C LYS A 83 14.17 11.63 -5.09
N LYS A 84 12.94 12.15 -5.23
CA LYS A 84 12.37 13.19 -4.36
C LYS A 84 11.79 12.67 -3.04
N ASN A 85 11.47 11.38 -2.95
CA ASN A 85 10.86 10.77 -1.77
C ASN A 85 11.71 9.57 -1.33
N PRO A 86 12.69 9.76 -0.43
CA PRO A 86 13.66 8.73 -0.06
C PRO A 86 13.04 7.43 0.45
N GLU A 87 11.91 7.50 1.15
CA GLU A 87 11.20 6.31 1.65
C GLU A 87 10.76 5.36 0.53
N LEU A 88 10.48 5.86 -0.67
CA LEU A 88 10.17 5.01 -1.84
C LEU A 88 11.34 4.13 -2.27
N SER A 89 12.58 4.56 -1.99
CA SER A 89 13.78 3.77 -2.32
C SER A 89 13.93 2.51 -1.45
N LYS A 90 13.17 2.43 -0.34
CA LYS A 90 13.15 1.26 0.55
C LYS A 90 12.25 0.13 0.03
N ILE A 91 11.49 0.37 -1.03
CA ILE A 91 10.71 -0.68 -1.69
C ILE A 91 11.66 -1.55 -2.50
N THR A 92 11.80 -2.82 -2.11
CA THR A 92 12.72 -3.76 -2.76
C THR A 92 11.99 -4.98 -3.30
N PHE A 93 12.62 -5.62 -4.29
CA PHE A 93 12.21 -6.91 -4.82
C PHE A 93 13.45 -7.78 -5.01
N GLU A 94 13.39 -8.99 -4.49
CA GLU A 94 14.40 -10.03 -4.73
C GLU A 94 13.70 -11.34 -5.07
N ARG A 95 14.06 -12.00 -6.16
CA ARG A 95 13.36 -13.21 -6.64
C ARG A 95 13.19 -14.31 -5.59
N LYS A 96 14.16 -14.47 -4.68
CA LYS A 96 14.14 -15.49 -3.62
C LYS A 96 13.29 -15.11 -2.40
N VAL A 97 13.06 -13.82 -2.19
CA VAL A 97 12.42 -13.28 -0.97
C VAL A 97 11.04 -12.72 -1.28
N GLY A 98 10.84 -12.20 -2.48
CA GLY A 98 9.65 -11.47 -2.90
C GLY A 98 9.82 -9.96 -2.73
N PHE A 99 8.71 -9.28 -2.51
CA PHE A 99 8.67 -7.84 -2.30
C PHE A 99 8.88 -7.50 -0.83
N ASN A 100 9.44 -6.32 -0.57
CA ASN A 100 9.51 -5.77 0.78
C ASN A 100 9.19 -4.28 0.75
N ILE A 101 8.13 -3.89 1.45
CA ILE A 101 7.70 -2.49 1.61
C ILE A 101 7.56 -2.09 3.09
N ILE A 102 7.69 -3.02 4.03
CA ILE A 102 7.48 -2.77 5.46
C ILE A 102 8.58 -1.90 6.09
N ASN A 103 9.69 -1.69 5.38
CA ASN A 103 10.80 -0.85 5.83
C ASN A 103 10.54 0.66 5.66
N ILE A 104 9.42 1.03 5.03
CA ILE A 104 8.98 2.42 4.90
C ILE A 104 8.66 2.96 6.29
N ASP A 105 9.20 4.14 6.59
CA ASP A 105 8.90 4.89 7.80
C ASP A 105 7.79 5.92 7.51
N PRO A 106 6.57 5.73 8.04
CA PRO A 106 5.44 6.63 7.83
C PRO A 106 5.68 8.05 8.33
N MET A 107 6.59 8.23 9.29
CA MET A 107 6.92 9.54 9.84
C MET A 107 7.77 10.39 8.89
N ASN A 108 8.42 9.75 7.91
CA ASN A 108 9.40 10.36 7.03
C ASN A 108 8.93 10.41 5.56
N CYS A 109 7.66 10.13 5.29
CA CYS A 109 7.10 10.19 3.94
C CYS A 109 5.77 10.93 3.85
N ASP A 110 5.48 11.41 2.64
CA ASP A 110 4.11 11.67 2.22
C ASP A 110 3.40 10.34 1.97
N MET A 111 2.51 9.98 2.90
CA MET A 111 1.75 8.72 2.90
C MET A 111 0.93 8.52 1.62
N PHE A 112 0.32 9.59 1.10
CA PHE A 112 -0.49 9.53 -0.12
C PHE A 112 0.38 9.23 -1.36
N ILE A 113 1.55 9.86 -1.45
CA ILE A 113 2.51 9.58 -2.53
C ILE A 113 2.96 8.12 -2.46
N VAL A 114 3.32 7.63 -1.28
CA VAL A 114 3.78 6.26 -1.09
C VAL A 114 2.71 5.24 -1.44
N GLU A 115 1.50 5.42 -0.91
CA GLU A 115 0.34 4.58 -1.19
C GLU A 115 0.11 4.46 -2.70
N LYS A 116 0.07 5.60 -3.40
CA LYS A 116 -0.13 5.65 -4.85
C LYS A 116 0.95 4.90 -5.62
N GLN A 117 2.21 4.97 -5.18
CA GLN A 117 3.30 4.23 -5.82
C GLN A 117 3.18 2.72 -5.60
N ILE A 118 2.85 2.30 -4.37
CA ILE A 118 2.69 0.87 -4.05
C ILE A 118 1.50 0.28 -4.81
N LEU A 119 0.35 0.97 -4.87
CA LEU A 119 -0.79 0.56 -5.68
C LEU A 119 -0.43 0.44 -7.16
N GLY A 120 0.38 1.36 -7.67
CA GLY A 120 0.91 1.30 -9.03
C GLY A 120 1.77 0.06 -9.28
N LEU A 121 2.60 -0.33 -8.30
CA LEU A 121 3.40 -1.56 -8.36
C LEU A 121 2.51 -2.81 -8.35
N ILE A 122 1.59 -2.92 -7.38
CA ILE A 122 0.64 -4.04 -7.26
C ILE A 122 -0.11 -4.21 -8.58
N ARG A 123 -0.61 -3.11 -9.15
CA ARG A 123 -1.31 -3.12 -10.44
C ARG A 123 -0.46 -3.73 -11.55
N ARG A 124 0.75 -3.24 -11.73
CA ARG A 124 1.65 -3.73 -12.78
C ARG A 124 2.01 -5.19 -12.61
N ILE A 125 2.23 -5.64 -11.37
CA ILE A 125 2.54 -7.04 -11.07
C ILE A 125 1.36 -7.94 -11.45
N VAL A 126 0.14 -7.58 -11.04
CA VAL A 126 -1.07 -8.34 -11.39
C VAL A 126 -1.28 -8.36 -12.91
N GLU A 127 -1.07 -7.24 -13.60
CA GLU A 127 -1.14 -7.15 -15.07
C GLU A 127 -0.09 -8.05 -15.76
N ILE A 128 1.15 -8.10 -15.24
CA ILE A 128 2.21 -9.00 -15.73
C ILE A 128 1.77 -10.46 -15.62
N VAL A 129 1.26 -10.87 -14.44
CA VAL A 129 0.77 -12.24 -14.21
C VAL A 129 -0.36 -12.57 -15.20
N LYS A 130 -1.36 -11.70 -15.30
CA LYS A 130 -2.50 -11.87 -16.23
C LYS A 130 -2.07 -11.97 -17.69
N THR A 131 -1.03 -11.25 -18.08
CA THR A 131 -0.52 -11.25 -19.45
C THR A 131 0.25 -12.52 -19.77
N GLU A 132 1.12 -12.98 -18.86
CA GLU A 132 1.97 -14.17 -19.08
C GLU A 132 1.20 -15.49 -18.90
N GLU A 133 0.31 -15.55 -17.92
CA GLU A 133 -0.45 -16.76 -17.65
C GLU A 133 -1.75 -16.82 -18.48
N GLY A 134 -2.38 -15.67 -18.69
CA GLY A 134 -3.72 -15.54 -19.23
C GLY A 134 -4.72 -15.19 -18.14
N TYR A 135 -5.75 -14.43 -18.51
CA TYR A 135 -6.71 -13.87 -17.56
C TYR A 135 -7.47 -14.92 -16.74
N PHE A 136 -8.11 -15.91 -17.39
CA PHE A 136 -8.92 -16.91 -16.68
C PHE A 136 -8.09 -17.82 -15.75
N PRO A 137 -6.93 -18.36 -16.17
CA PRO A 137 -6.10 -19.13 -15.25
C PRO A 137 -5.56 -18.28 -14.11
N SER A 138 -5.17 -17.01 -14.37
CA SER A 138 -4.76 -16.10 -13.30
C SER A 138 -5.87 -15.88 -12.27
N LEU A 139 -7.11 -15.67 -12.72
CA LEU A 139 -8.26 -15.52 -11.83
C LEU A 139 -8.45 -16.76 -10.94
N LYS A 140 -8.34 -17.97 -11.52
CA LYS A 140 -8.39 -19.22 -10.76
C LYS A 140 -7.31 -19.24 -9.68
N TYR A 141 -6.07 -18.92 -10.01
CA TYR A 141 -4.96 -18.92 -9.04
C TYR A 141 -5.12 -17.84 -7.97
N PHE A 142 -5.69 -16.67 -8.29
CA PHE A 142 -6.00 -15.65 -7.29
C PHE A 142 -7.04 -16.14 -6.27
N ILE A 143 -8.00 -16.97 -6.70
CA ILE A 143 -8.95 -17.61 -5.79
C ILE A 143 -8.24 -18.67 -4.93
N GLU A 144 -7.43 -19.53 -5.54
CA GLU A 144 -6.72 -20.61 -4.83
C GLU A 144 -5.72 -20.08 -3.79
N GLU A 145 -5.10 -18.92 -4.05
CA GLU A 145 -4.22 -18.21 -3.11
C GLU A 145 -4.96 -17.27 -2.15
N ASN A 146 -6.29 -17.41 -2.01
CA ASN A 146 -7.12 -16.70 -1.04
C ASN A 146 -7.03 -15.16 -1.11
N ILE A 147 -6.72 -14.59 -2.29
CA ILE A 147 -6.62 -13.12 -2.45
C ILE A 147 -7.95 -12.46 -2.09
N PHE A 148 -9.07 -13.02 -2.56
CA PHE A 148 -10.39 -12.44 -2.31
C PHE A 148 -10.81 -12.54 -0.85
N ASP A 149 -10.51 -13.66 -0.18
CA ASP A 149 -10.79 -13.82 1.25
C ASP A 149 -9.98 -12.84 2.09
N TYR A 150 -8.73 -12.59 1.69
CA TYR A 150 -7.90 -11.57 2.32
C TYR A 150 -8.48 -10.15 2.14
N LEU A 151 -8.92 -9.80 0.93
CA LEU A 151 -9.58 -8.51 0.68
C LEU A 151 -10.87 -8.36 1.50
N MET A 152 -11.67 -9.41 1.61
CA MET A 152 -12.92 -9.39 2.38
C MET A 152 -12.68 -9.29 3.89
N SER A 153 -11.65 -9.96 4.38
CA SER A 153 -11.25 -9.89 5.80
C SER A 153 -10.78 -8.48 6.20
N ASN A 154 -10.28 -7.70 5.23
CA ASN A 154 -9.85 -6.31 5.42
C ASN A 154 -10.87 -5.29 4.85
N PHE A 155 -12.14 -5.70 4.64
CA PHE A 155 -13.14 -4.89 3.96
C PHE A 155 -13.33 -3.50 4.58
N SER A 156 -13.48 -3.40 5.91
CA SER A 156 -13.74 -2.12 6.58
C SER A 156 -12.62 -1.11 6.30
N LEU A 157 -11.38 -1.49 6.64
CA LEU A 157 -10.21 -0.64 6.46
C LEU A 157 -10.00 -0.28 4.99
N LEU A 158 -10.10 -1.25 4.08
CA LEU A 158 -9.97 -0.99 2.64
C LEU A 158 -11.09 -0.09 2.10
N ASN A 159 -12.29 -0.15 2.66
CA ASN A 159 -13.42 0.66 2.22
C ASN A 159 -13.29 2.10 2.74
N ASP A 160 -12.86 2.29 3.99
CA ASP A 160 -12.62 3.61 4.58
C ASP A 160 -11.56 4.39 3.80
N LEU A 161 -10.61 3.67 3.20
CA LEU A 161 -9.54 4.21 2.35
C LEU A 161 -9.90 4.31 0.87
N ASN A 162 -11.12 3.92 0.46
CA ASN A 162 -11.54 3.84 -0.94
C ASN A 162 -10.69 2.89 -1.82
N LEU A 163 -10.02 1.90 -1.22
CA LEU A 163 -9.15 0.94 -1.88
C LEU A 163 -9.85 -0.35 -2.26
N PHE A 164 -10.91 -0.73 -1.55
CA PHE A 164 -11.56 -2.04 -1.73
C PHE A 164 -12.03 -2.26 -3.17
N THR A 165 -12.77 -1.29 -3.73
CA THR A 165 -13.27 -1.36 -5.11
C THR A 165 -12.13 -1.40 -6.13
N PHE A 166 -11.04 -0.65 -5.89
CA PHE A 166 -9.88 -0.65 -6.76
C PHE A 166 -9.21 -2.03 -6.80
N LEU A 167 -8.90 -2.61 -5.63
CA LEU A 167 -8.25 -3.91 -5.52
C LEU A 167 -9.13 -5.02 -6.09
N LEU A 168 -10.43 -5.01 -5.80
CA LEU A 168 -11.36 -6.00 -6.34
C LEU A 168 -11.39 -5.96 -7.88
N LYS A 169 -11.50 -4.76 -8.45
CA LYS A 169 -11.44 -4.57 -9.91
C LYS A 169 -10.10 -4.99 -10.49
N LEU A 170 -9.00 -4.70 -9.80
CA LEU A 170 -7.67 -5.05 -10.26
C LEU A 170 -7.53 -6.56 -10.46
N PHE A 171 -8.07 -7.39 -9.57
CA PHE A 171 -8.01 -8.85 -9.71
C PHE A 171 -9.09 -9.39 -10.65
N LEU A 172 -10.31 -8.84 -10.61
CA LEU A 172 -11.43 -9.37 -11.39
C LEU A 172 -11.50 -8.90 -12.84
N ILE A 173 -11.02 -7.71 -13.21
CA ILE A 173 -11.20 -7.17 -14.57
C ILE A 173 -10.06 -7.62 -15.48
N LYS A 174 -10.37 -7.81 -16.76
CA LYS A 174 -9.41 -8.20 -17.80
C LYS A 174 -8.41 -7.09 -18.12
#